data_AF-A0A956VVJ7-F1
#
_entry.id   AF-A0A956VVJ7-F1
#
_cell.length_a   1.000
_cell.length_b   1.000
_cell.length_c   1.000
_cell.angle_alpha   90.00
_cell.angle_beta   90.00
_cell.angle_gamma   90.00
#
_symmetry.space_group_name_H-M   'P 1'
#
loop_
_entity.id
_entity.type
_entity.pdbx_description
1 polymer ?
#
loop_
_entity_poly.entity_id
_entity_poly.type
_entity_poly.pdbx_seq_one_letter_code
_entity_poly.pdbx_strand_id
1 'polypeptide(L)'
;LAETLNGGSSDFENARGHDLAVASGIGELGSSDSHFVSALGRCMTRFDRPIRSVEDLVAVLRDPARPFVPVRLEETKPGAEIAERATVAQLIPSTSRQGELGGDELEYDRSVVGKEVPVGKLEVTAESIRQYCEALEETNPLYTDEKFAREEGPYGSLIAPPGILQTARLGGPPDAKVQFGNTTFMAGSRQEFRFPIRPGDTIEAFAQVKEVYEKTGRSGRMVFVVHRTRYMNQHGEDVAVTERSMVHRAVNAGGGE
;
A
#
# COMPACT_ATOMS: atom_id res chain seq x y z
N LEU A 1 -8.67 25.15 -3.21
CA LEU A 1 -9.50 24.26 -2.37
C LEU A 1 -9.07 22.84 -2.65
N ALA A 2 -9.06 21.97 -1.65
CA ALA A 2 -8.74 20.56 -1.79
C ALA A 2 -9.80 19.74 -1.09
N GLU A 3 -10.18 18.61 -1.68
CA GLU A 3 -10.95 17.60 -0.96
C GLU A 3 -10.01 16.94 0.06
N THR A 4 -10.31 17.09 1.34
CA THR A 4 -9.52 16.51 2.44
C THR A 4 -10.32 15.54 3.30
N LEU A 5 -11.61 15.39 3.01
CA LEU A 5 -12.48 14.39 3.62
C LEU A 5 -13.33 13.73 2.56
N ASN A 6 -12.88 12.57 2.12
CA ASN A 6 -13.54 11.76 1.12
C ASN A 6 -14.05 10.46 1.76
N GLY A 7 -15.30 10.08 1.46
CA GLY A 7 -15.94 8.86 1.99
C GLY A 7 -15.30 7.54 1.53
N GLY A 8 -14.61 7.54 0.39
CA GLY A 8 -13.83 6.40 -0.13
C GLY A 8 -12.37 6.38 0.33
N SER A 9 -11.86 7.47 0.88
CA SER A 9 -10.51 7.54 1.45
C SER A 9 -10.44 6.94 2.85
N SER A 10 -9.27 6.39 3.20
CA SER A 10 -8.97 5.99 4.57
C SER A 10 -8.85 7.19 5.49
N ASP A 11 -8.96 6.97 6.81
CA ASP A 11 -8.73 8.05 7.78
C ASP A 11 -7.30 8.60 7.68
N PHE A 12 -6.33 7.74 7.37
CA PHE A 12 -4.94 8.16 7.14
C PHE A 12 -4.78 9.04 5.90
N GLU A 13 -5.43 8.68 4.79
CA GLU A 13 -5.43 9.49 3.55
C GLU A 13 -6.09 10.85 3.77
N ASN A 14 -7.23 10.88 4.46
CA ASN A 14 -7.92 12.11 4.82
C ASN A 14 -7.07 12.98 5.77
N ALA A 15 -6.40 12.38 6.77
CA ALA A 15 -5.49 13.09 7.67
C ALA A 15 -4.28 13.67 6.91
N ARG A 16 -3.70 12.92 5.97
CA ARG A 16 -2.62 13.42 5.13
C ARG A 16 -3.07 14.57 4.22
N GLY A 17 -4.29 14.48 3.68
CA GLY A 17 -4.92 15.56 2.92
C GLY A 17 -5.12 16.82 3.77
N HIS A 18 -5.59 16.65 5.00
CA HIS A 18 -5.75 17.72 5.98
C HIS A 18 -4.41 18.40 6.32
N ASP A 19 -3.40 17.63 6.72
CA ASP A 19 -2.07 18.14 7.07
C ASP A 19 -1.45 18.95 5.91
N LEU A 20 -1.57 18.45 4.67
CA LEU A 20 -1.08 19.14 3.48
C LEU A 20 -1.85 20.44 3.20
N ALA A 21 -3.17 20.43 3.37
CA ALA A 21 -4.01 21.60 3.15
C ALA A 21 -3.71 22.69 4.18
N VAL A 22 -3.55 22.33 5.46
CA VAL A 22 -3.16 23.26 6.53
C VAL A 22 -1.77 23.85 6.24
N ALA A 23 -0.77 23.02 5.95
CA ALA A 23 0.59 23.48 5.66
C ALA A 23 0.68 24.40 4.43
N SER A 24 -0.20 24.18 3.45
CA SER A 24 -0.24 24.96 2.20
C SER A 24 -1.23 26.12 2.24
N GLY A 25 -1.94 26.31 3.35
CA GLY A 25 -3.01 27.30 3.47
C GLY A 25 -4.14 27.11 2.46
N ILE A 26 -4.45 25.88 2.05
CA ILE A 26 -5.52 25.55 1.09
C ILE A 26 -6.83 25.29 1.85
N GLY A 27 -7.96 25.81 1.35
CA GLY A 27 -9.26 25.55 1.97
C GLY A 27 -9.75 24.14 1.73
N GLU A 28 -10.45 23.58 2.71
CA GLU A 28 -10.79 22.16 2.77
C GLU A 28 -12.24 21.88 2.41
N LEU A 29 -12.48 20.80 1.68
CA LEU A 29 -13.82 20.35 1.27
C LEU A 29 -14.04 18.89 1.61
N GLY A 30 -15.30 18.57 1.89
CA GLY A 30 -15.77 17.21 2.15
C GLY A 30 -16.71 16.79 1.04
N SER A 31 -16.51 15.60 0.51
CA SER A 31 -17.39 15.05 -0.52
C SER A 31 -17.47 13.52 -0.41
N SER A 32 -18.61 13.00 -0.85
CA SER A 32 -18.87 11.57 -0.87
C SER A 32 -18.51 11.03 -2.24
N ASP A 33 -17.53 10.13 -2.28
CA ASP A 33 -17.19 9.46 -3.52
C ASP A 33 -18.35 8.58 -3.98
N SER A 34 -18.90 8.88 -5.16
CA SER A 34 -20.08 8.21 -5.72
C SER A 34 -19.74 6.95 -6.52
N HIS A 35 -18.46 6.57 -6.61
CA HIS A 35 -18.07 5.33 -7.30
C HIS A 35 -18.60 4.05 -6.60
N PHE A 36 -18.98 4.14 -5.31
CA PHE A 36 -19.58 3.04 -4.55
C PHE A 36 -20.83 3.50 -3.80
N VAL A 37 -21.91 2.70 -3.84
CA VAL A 37 -23.17 3.00 -3.13
C VAL A 37 -22.96 3.12 -1.61
N SER A 38 -22.04 2.34 -1.04
CA SER A 38 -21.73 2.38 0.40
C SER A 38 -21.06 3.69 0.84
N ALA A 39 -20.45 4.44 -0.07
CA ALA A 39 -19.77 5.70 0.20
C ALA A 39 -20.67 6.93 0.03
N LEU A 40 -21.87 6.77 -0.53
CA LEU A 40 -22.83 7.85 -0.73
C LEU A 40 -23.26 8.48 0.60
N GLY A 41 -23.19 9.80 0.67
CA GLY A 41 -23.65 10.58 1.82
C GLY A 41 -22.78 10.50 3.06
N ARG A 42 -21.63 9.81 3.03
CA ARG A 42 -20.71 9.68 4.19
C ARG A 42 -20.03 10.98 4.58
N CYS A 43 -19.63 11.78 3.60
CA CYS A 43 -18.87 13.01 3.79
C CYS A 43 -19.49 14.14 2.96
N MET A 44 -19.53 15.34 3.50
CA MET A 44 -20.14 16.51 2.89
C MET A 44 -19.44 17.79 3.33
N THR A 45 -19.83 18.91 2.73
CA THR A 45 -19.34 20.24 3.12
C THR A 45 -20.49 20.99 3.79
N ARG A 46 -20.30 21.37 5.06
CA ARG A 46 -21.25 22.20 5.80
C ARG A 46 -20.93 23.66 5.55
N PHE A 47 -21.90 24.39 5.00
CA PHE A 47 -21.84 25.84 4.82
C PHE A 47 -22.51 26.53 6.00
N ASP A 48 -22.05 27.72 6.37
CA ASP A 48 -22.67 28.57 7.40
C ASP A 48 -24.03 29.15 6.95
N ARG A 49 -24.31 29.11 5.65
CA ARG A 49 -25.55 29.60 5.04
C ARG A 49 -26.12 28.62 4.02
N PRO A 50 -27.44 28.67 3.75
CA PRO A 50 -28.05 27.87 2.70
C PRO A 50 -27.49 28.23 1.32
N ILE A 51 -27.17 27.20 0.52
CA ILE A 51 -26.76 27.33 -0.87
C ILE A 51 -27.96 27.01 -1.76
N ARG A 52 -28.45 27.98 -2.54
CA ARG A 52 -29.66 27.81 -3.38
C ARG A 52 -29.38 27.81 -4.88
N SER A 53 -28.18 28.23 -5.28
CA SER A 53 -27.74 28.20 -6.67
C SER A 53 -26.25 27.88 -6.81
N VAL A 54 -25.80 27.69 -8.05
CA VAL A 54 -24.38 27.51 -8.36
C VAL A 54 -23.60 28.79 -8.07
N GLU A 55 -24.20 29.96 -8.30
CA GLU A 55 -23.60 31.26 -8.01
C GLU A 55 -23.40 31.45 -6.50
N ASP A 56 -24.38 31.05 -5.67
CA ASP A 56 -24.23 31.03 -4.21
C ASP A 56 -23.04 30.18 -3.78
N LEU A 57 -22.94 28.97 -4.36
CA LEU A 57 -21.86 28.04 -4.08
C LEU A 57 -20.51 28.64 -4.45
N VAL A 58 -20.37 29.15 -5.67
CA VAL A 58 -19.11 29.77 -6.15
C VAL A 58 -18.73 30.96 -5.28
N ALA A 59 -19.69 31.78 -4.86
CA ALA A 59 -19.45 32.91 -3.98
C ALA A 59 -18.90 32.46 -2.62
N VAL A 60 -19.50 31.44 -1.98
CA VAL A 60 -18.98 30.90 -0.71
C VAL A 60 -17.59 30.29 -0.87
N LEU A 61 -17.38 29.49 -1.93
CA LEU A 61 -16.10 28.81 -2.14
C LEU A 61 -14.94 29.78 -2.42
N ARG A 62 -15.23 30.98 -2.93
CA ARG A 62 -14.24 32.04 -3.17
C ARG A 62 -14.00 32.94 -1.95
N ASP A 63 -14.83 32.84 -0.92
CA ASP A 63 -14.71 33.67 0.27
C ASP A 63 -13.40 33.33 1.02
N PRO A 64 -12.48 34.30 1.21
CA PRO A 64 -11.25 34.07 1.96
C PRO A 64 -11.47 33.70 3.42
N ALA A 65 -12.62 34.06 4.01
CA ALA A 65 -13.00 33.66 5.37
C ALA A 65 -13.37 32.17 5.47
N ARG A 66 -13.56 31.48 4.34
CA ARG A 66 -13.88 30.05 4.24
C ARG A 66 -14.99 29.63 5.20
N PRO A 67 -16.22 30.14 5.01
CA PRO A 67 -17.33 29.88 5.93
C PRO A 67 -17.96 28.49 5.67
N PHE A 68 -17.12 27.48 5.53
CA PHE A 68 -17.50 26.11 5.28
C PHE A 68 -16.49 25.15 5.89
N VAL A 69 -16.97 24.00 6.31
CA VAL A 69 -16.13 22.94 6.87
C VAL A 69 -16.52 21.58 6.30
N PRO A 70 -15.55 20.74 5.95
CA PRO A 70 -15.80 19.34 5.64
C PRO A 70 -16.30 18.57 6.88
N VAL A 71 -17.37 17.80 6.74
CA VAL A 71 -18.00 17.02 7.82
C VAL A 71 -18.40 15.63 7.36
N ARG A 72 -18.51 14.70 8.31
CA ARG A 72 -19.13 13.39 8.13
C ARG A 72 -20.65 13.48 8.35
N LEU A 73 -21.38 12.47 7.89
CA LEU A 73 -22.84 12.43 8.03
C LEU A 73 -23.29 12.52 9.49
N GLU A 74 -22.62 11.79 10.38
CA GLU A 74 -22.89 11.78 11.81
C GLU A 74 -22.72 13.15 12.48
N GLU A 75 -21.82 13.98 11.96
CA GLU A 75 -21.53 15.34 12.45
C GLU A 75 -22.58 16.37 11.99
N THR A 76 -23.53 15.97 11.15
CA THR A 76 -24.66 16.82 10.72
C THR A 76 -25.88 16.74 11.64
N LYS A 77 -25.87 15.79 12.58
CA LYS A 77 -26.99 15.60 13.52
C LYS A 77 -27.07 16.79 14.49
N PRO A 78 -28.27 17.23 14.88
CA PRO A 78 -28.42 18.30 15.88
C PRO A 78 -27.67 17.96 17.18
N GLY A 79 -26.82 18.88 17.63
CA GLY A 79 -26.01 18.70 18.85
C GLY A 79 -24.75 17.85 18.68
N ALA A 80 -24.43 17.38 17.47
CA ALA A 80 -23.16 16.72 17.20
C ALA A 80 -22.00 17.73 17.19
N GLU A 81 -20.93 17.41 17.90
CA GLU A 81 -19.68 18.15 17.82
C GLU A 81 -18.89 17.68 16.59
N ILE A 82 -18.24 18.62 15.90
CA ILE A 82 -17.23 18.26 14.90
C ILE A 82 -15.95 18.00 15.67
N ALA A 83 -15.52 16.75 15.69
CA ALA A 83 -14.29 16.37 16.38
C ALA A 83 -13.07 16.94 15.65
N GLU A 84 -12.01 17.21 16.40
CA GLU A 84 -10.70 17.51 15.80
C GLU A 84 -10.22 16.29 15.00
N ARG A 85 -9.65 16.54 13.83
CA ARG A 85 -9.21 15.46 12.94
C ARG A 85 -8.00 14.76 13.54
N ALA A 86 -8.01 13.44 13.49
CA ALA A 86 -6.83 12.66 13.81
C ALA A 86 -5.68 13.05 12.86
N THR A 87 -4.50 13.25 13.44
CA THR A 87 -3.27 13.56 12.71
C THR A 87 -2.67 12.30 12.11
N VAL A 88 -1.83 12.45 11.08
CA VAL A 88 -1.08 11.32 10.49
C VAL A 88 -0.27 10.54 11.54
N ALA A 89 0.23 11.21 12.58
CA ALA A 89 0.98 10.57 13.67
C ALA A 89 0.12 9.65 14.55
N GLN A 90 -1.19 9.85 14.58
CA GLN A 90 -2.15 9.05 15.36
C GLN A 90 -2.72 7.87 14.56
N LEU A 91 -2.41 7.79 13.26
CA LEU A 91 -3.04 6.86 12.33
C LEU A 91 -2.01 5.96 11.67
N ILE A 92 -2.39 4.69 11.47
CA ILE A 92 -1.57 3.72 10.76
C ILE A 92 -1.76 3.94 9.26
N PRO A 93 -0.67 4.01 8.45
CA PRO A 93 -0.79 4.09 7.00
C PRO A 93 -1.62 2.93 6.45
N SER A 94 -2.77 3.25 5.85
CA SER A 94 -3.59 2.29 5.11
C SER A 94 -4.14 2.93 3.84
N THR A 95 -4.11 2.18 2.74
CA THR A 95 -4.60 2.59 1.43
C THR A 95 -6.07 2.26 1.29
N SER A 96 -6.88 3.27 0.99
CA SER A 96 -8.28 3.27 0.56
C SER A 96 -9.30 2.40 1.32
N ARG A 97 -10.40 3.01 1.75
CA ARG A 97 -11.58 2.31 2.32
C ARG A 97 -12.49 1.66 1.27
N GLN A 98 -11.96 1.34 0.08
CA GLN A 98 -12.71 0.63 -0.96
C GLN A 98 -13.22 -0.77 -0.52
N GLY A 99 -12.83 -1.23 0.67
CA GLY A 99 -13.25 -2.49 1.28
C GLY A 99 -14.38 -2.45 2.32
N GLU A 100 -14.94 -1.29 2.70
CA GLU A 100 -16.14 -1.27 3.58
C GLU A 100 -17.41 -1.58 2.77
N LEU A 101 -17.45 -2.76 2.17
CA LEU A 101 -18.61 -3.34 1.49
C LEU A 101 -19.37 -4.17 2.53
N GLY A 102 -20.54 -3.68 2.96
CA GLY A 102 -21.36 -4.25 4.03
C GLY A 102 -21.30 -5.77 4.15
N GLY A 103 -20.67 -6.21 5.24
CA GLY A 103 -20.49 -7.57 5.74
C GLY A 103 -19.93 -7.48 7.16
N ASP A 104 -19.77 -8.60 7.87
CA ASP A 104 -19.10 -8.59 9.18
C ASP A 104 -17.73 -7.92 9.06
N GLU A 105 -17.42 -7.00 9.99
CA GLU A 105 -16.18 -6.24 10.01
C GLU A 105 -14.98 -7.20 9.87
N LEU A 106 -14.07 -6.93 8.93
CA LEU A 106 -12.87 -7.73 8.79
C LEU A 106 -12.00 -7.58 10.05
N GLU A 107 -11.88 -8.69 10.78
CA GLU A 107 -11.04 -8.80 11.94
C GLU A 107 -9.63 -9.25 11.54
N TYR A 108 -8.64 -8.42 11.90
CA TYR A 108 -7.22 -8.69 11.73
C TYR A 108 -6.42 -7.78 12.67
N ASP A 109 -5.16 -8.15 12.93
CA ASP A 109 -4.23 -7.35 13.73
C ASP A 109 -3.77 -6.13 12.92
N ARG A 110 -4.51 -5.02 13.05
CA ARG A 110 -4.14 -3.74 12.43
C ARG A 110 -2.80 -3.21 12.91
N SER A 111 -2.34 -3.62 14.09
CA SER A 111 -1.11 -3.11 14.68
C SER A 111 0.15 -3.54 13.93
N VAL A 112 0.08 -4.59 13.10
CA VAL A 112 1.24 -5.04 12.31
C VAL A 112 1.37 -4.34 10.96
N VAL A 113 0.34 -3.64 10.50
CA VAL A 113 0.37 -2.92 9.22
C VAL A 113 1.38 -1.79 9.30
N GLY A 114 2.27 -1.71 8.31
CA GLY A 114 3.35 -0.73 8.23
C GLY A 114 4.54 -1.01 9.16
N LYS A 115 4.51 -2.06 9.99
CA LYS A 115 5.65 -2.42 10.85
C LYS A 115 6.69 -3.22 10.06
N GLU A 116 7.80 -2.56 9.75
CA GLU A 116 8.96 -3.17 9.13
C GLU A 116 9.81 -3.93 10.15
N VAL A 117 10.15 -5.18 9.85
CA VAL A 117 10.99 -6.05 10.68
C VAL A 117 12.11 -6.68 9.85
N PRO A 118 13.33 -6.87 10.41
CA PRO A 118 14.40 -7.59 9.73
C PRO A 118 14.00 -9.07 9.59
N VAL A 119 14.16 -9.61 8.38
CA VAL A 119 13.76 -11.00 8.08
C VAL A 119 14.91 -11.89 7.61
N GLY A 120 16.12 -11.35 7.50
CA GLY A 120 17.32 -12.12 7.21
C GLY A 120 18.31 -11.36 6.36
N LYS A 121 19.37 -12.07 5.99
CA LYS A 121 20.43 -11.57 5.11
C LYS A 121 20.76 -12.59 4.05
N LEU A 122 21.21 -12.11 2.89
CA LEU A 122 21.72 -12.92 1.78
C LEU A 122 23.09 -12.40 1.41
N GLU A 123 24.11 -13.25 1.50
CA GLU A 123 25.41 -12.97 0.88
C GLU A 123 25.39 -13.43 -0.57
N VAL A 124 25.65 -12.51 -1.49
CA VAL A 124 25.68 -12.80 -2.93
C VAL A 124 27.11 -13.02 -3.34
N THR A 125 27.46 -14.27 -3.65
CA THR A 125 28.79 -14.65 -4.11
C THR A 125 28.81 -14.91 -5.61
N ALA A 126 29.97 -14.80 -6.26
CA ALA A 126 30.13 -15.16 -7.67
C ALA A 126 29.68 -16.62 -7.93
N GLU A 127 29.96 -17.51 -6.98
CA GLU A 127 29.53 -18.90 -7.04
C GLU A 127 28.01 -19.04 -6.96
N SER A 128 27.32 -18.29 -6.08
CA SER A 128 25.85 -18.30 -6.02
C SER A 128 25.20 -17.77 -7.31
N ILE A 129 25.82 -16.77 -7.94
CA ILE A 129 25.38 -16.23 -9.23
C ILE A 129 25.55 -17.30 -10.31
N ARG A 130 26.72 -17.94 -10.38
CA ARG A 130 26.99 -19.03 -11.32
C ARG A 130 25.99 -20.19 -11.17
N GLN A 131 25.76 -20.66 -9.94
CA GLN A 131 24.80 -21.72 -9.65
C GLN A 131 23.38 -21.34 -10.03
N TYR A 132 22.97 -20.08 -9.78
CA TYR A 132 21.66 -19.57 -10.19
C TYR A 132 21.52 -19.56 -11.72
N CYS A 133 22.55 -19.08 -12.42
CA CYS A 133 22.54 -19.04 -13.87
C CYS A 133 22.49 -20.45 -14.48
N GLU A 134 23.28 -21.39 -13.95
CA GLU A 134 23.25 -22.79 -14.39
C GLU A 134 21.88 -23.45 -14.15
N ALA A 135 21.28 -23.23 -12.98
CA ALA A 135 20.00 -23.83 -12.63
C ALA A 135 18.84 -23.34 -13.52
N LEU A 136 18.94 -22.12 -14.06
CA LEU A 136 17.93 -21.51 -14.93
C LEU A 136 18.32 -21.47 -16.40
N GLU A 137 19.47 -22.07 -16.76
CA GLU A 137 20.05 -22.00 -18.10
C GLU A 137 20.18 -20.55 -18.62
N GLU A 138 20.48 -19.62 -17.70
CA GLU A 138 20.69 -18.21 -18.02
C GLU A 138 22.03 -18.02 -18.74
N THR A 139 22.00 -17.28 -19.85
CA THR A 139 23.14 -17.12 -20.76
C THR A 139 23.57 -15.66 -20.94
N ASN A 140 22.88 -14.72 -20.31
CA ASN A 140 23.22 -13.30 -20.43
C ASN A 140 24.65 -13.03 -19.91
N PRO A 141 25.56 -12.52 -20.75
CA PRO A 141 26.97 -12.34 -20.42
C PRO A 141 27.21 -11.31 -19.31
N LEU A 142 26.23 -10.46 -18.97
CA LEU A 142 26.31 -9.58 -17.80
C LEU A 142 26.38 -10.35 -16.47
N TYR A 143 25.92 -11.60 -16.47
CA TYR A 143 25.84 -12.47 -15.28
C TYR A 143 26.82 -13.64 -15.35
N THR A 144 27.24 -14.03 -16.56
CA THR A 144 28.00 -15.28 -16.80
C THR A 144 29.42 -15.06 -17.32
N ASP A 145 29.73 -13.90 -17.90
CA ASP A 145 31.07 -13.60 -18.45
C ASP A 145 31.66 -12.36 -17.77
N GLU A 146 32.61 -12.60 -16.85
CA GLU A 146 33.28 -11.55 -16.09
C GLU A 146 34.06 -10.58 -16.98
N LYS A 147 34.66 -11.07 -18.07
CA LYS A 147 35.43 -10.23 -19.00
C LYS A 147 34.48 -9.30 -19.75
N PHE A 148 33.40 -9.86 -20.31
CA PHE A 148 32.39 -9.06 -20.99
C PHE A 148 31.76 -8.03 -20.05
N ALA A 149 31.33 -8.45 -18.86
CA ALA A 149 30.66 -7.57 -17.90
C ALA A 149 31.54 -6.39 -17.45
N ARG A 150 32.87 -6.58 -17.39
CA ARG A 150 33.85 -5.54 -17.05
C ARG A 150 34.19 -4.63 -18.22
N GLU A 151 34.44 -5.18 -19.40
CA GLU A 151 35.02 -4.46 -20.53
C GLU A 151 33.95 -3.84 -21.45
N GLU A 152 32.83 -4.53 -21.64
CA GLU A 152 31.76 -4.15 -22.58
C GLU A 152 30.43 -3.84 -21.86
N GLY A 153 30.27 -4.34 -20.62
CA GLY A 153 29.05 -4.19 -19.84
C GLY A 153 28.86 -2.78 -19.25
N PRO A 154 27.61 -2.29 -19.12
CA PRO A 154 27.32 -0.94 -18.62
C PRO A 154 27.58 -0.77 -17.12
N TYR A 155 27.84 -1.86 -16.38
CA TYR A 155 27.98 -1.87 -14.93
C TYR A 155 29.44 -1.97 -14.46
N GLY A 156 30.39 -2.18 -15.37
CA GLY A 156 31.83 -2.25 -15.10
C GLY A 156 32.28 -3.48 -14.29
N SER A 157 31.36 -4.42 -14.01
CA SER A 157 31.63 -5.66 -13.30
C SER A 157 30.52 -6.67 -13.56
N LEU A 158 30.76 -7.93 -13.20
CA LEU A 158 29.71 -8.94 -13.09
C LEU A 158 28.61 -8.46 -12.14
N ILE A 159 27.36 -8.68 -12.51
CA ILE A 159 26.21 -8.42 -11.64
C ILE A 159 25.38 -9.70 -11.47
N ALA A 160 24.62 -9.78 -10.39
CA ALA A 160 23.69 -10.87 -10.19
C ALA A 160 22.42 -10.67 -11.04
N PRO A 161 21.83 -11.74 -11.58
CA PRO A 161 20.48 -11.70 -12.11
C PRO A 161 19.51 -11.16 -11.05
N PRO A 162 18.59 -10.25 -11.39
CA PRO A 162 17.67 -9.65 -10.39
C PRO A 162 16.88 -10.69 -9.58
N GLY A 163 16.52 -11.82 -10.21
CA GLY A 163 15.79 -12.91 -9.59
C GLY A 163 16.57 -13.68 -8.52
N ILE A 164 17.87 -13.44 -8.34
CA ILE A 164 18.68 -14.11 -7.30
C ILE A 164 18.08 -13.91 -5.90
N LEU A 165 17.42 -12.77 -5.65
CA LEU A 165 16.75 -12.49 -4.38
C LEU A 165 15.68 -13.53 -4.00
N GLN A 166 15.12 -14.23 -4.98
CA GLN A 166 14.12 -15.29 -4.77
C GLN A 166 14.72 -16.60 -4.21
N THR A 167 16.06 -16.72 -4.23
CA THR A 167 16.76 -17.85 -3.59
C THR A 167 16.96 -17.67 -2.09
N ALA A 168 16.76 -16.45 -1.59
CA ALA A 168 17.01 -16.12 -0.20
C ALA A 168 16.04 -16.87 0.73
N ARG A 169 16.59 -17.53 1.76
CA ARG A 169 15.80 -18.14 2.83
C ARG A 169 15.50 -17.11 3.91
N LEU A 170 14.49 -16.27 3.63
CA LEU A 170 14.09 -15.18 4.52
C LEU A 170 12.89 -15.58 5.39
N GLY A 171 12.78 -14.93 6.55
CA GLY A 171 11.56 -14.89 7.33
C GLY A 171 10.43 -14.15 6.60
N GLY A 172 9.22 -14.27 7.15
CA GLY A 172 8.05 -13.54 6.68
C GLY A 172 7.85 -12.23 7.44
N PRO A 173 6.93 -11.36 6.94
CA PRO A 173 6.46 -10.23 7.73
C PRO A 173 5.71 -10.72 8.99
N PRO A 174 5.41 -9.83 9.94
CA PRO A 174 4.53 -10.16 11.06
C PRO A 174 3.17 -10.63 10.55
N ASP A 175 2.55 -11.57 11.26
CA ASP A 175 1.25 -12.12 10.86
C ASP A 175 0.12 -11.14 11.18
N ALA A 176 -0.67 -10.79 10.16
CA ALA A 176 -1.87 -9.96 10.31
C ALA A 176 -3.04 -10.70 10.96
N LYS A 177 -2.97 -12.04 11.15
CA LYS A 177 -4.00 -12.85 11.81
C LYS A 177 -5.41 -12.61 11.24
N VAL A 178 -5.49 -12.56 9.92
CA VAL A 178 -6.75 -12.32 9.19
C VAL A 178 -7.75 -13.43 9.50
N GLN A 179 -8.89 -13.06 10.10
CA GLN A 179 -9.98 -13.96 10.44
C GLN A 179 -10.98 -14.07 9.28
N PHE A 180 -10.50 -14.50 8.11
CA PHE A 180 -11.36 -14.67 6.93
C PHE A 180 -10.85 -15.77 6.00
N GLY A 181 -11.79 -16.53 5.44
CA GLY A 181 -11.53 -17.58 4.47
C GLY A 181 -10.96 -18.86 5.09
N ASN A 182 -10.97 -19.92 4.30
CA ASN A 182 -10.40 -21.22 4.66
C ASN A 182 -9.26 -21.63 3.73
N THR A 183 -8.97 -20.81 2.71
CA THR A 183 -7.92 -21.07 1.73
C THR A 183 -7.19 -19.78 1.39
N THR A 184 -5.88 -19.89 1.22
CA THR A 184 -5.01 -18.78 0.84
C THR A 184 -4.25 -19.10 -0.44
N PHE A 185 -4.15 -18.13 -1.36
CA PHE A 185 -3.39 -18.25 -2.60
C PHE A 185 -2.56 -16.99 -2.85
N MET A 186 -1.48 -17.11 -3.62
CA MET A 186 -0.78 -15.93 -4.14
C MET A 186 -1.59 -15.33 -5.29
N ALA A 187 -2.01 -14.08 -5.14
CA ALA A 187 -2.80 -13.37 -6.14
C ALA A 187 -1.92 -12.63 -7.16
N GLY A 188 -0.72 -12.21 -6.76
CA GLY A 188 0.19 -11.50 -7.64
C GLY A 188 1.46 -11.06 -6.94
N SER A 189 2.41 -10.57 -7.74
CA SER A 189 3.62 -9.93 -7.24
C SER A 189 4.03 -8.75 -8.10
N ARG A 190 4.68 -7.76 -7.47
CA ARG A 190 5.35 -6.63 -8.11
C ARG A 190 6.79 -6.61 -7.61
N GLN A 191 7.74 -6.38 -8.51
CA GLN A 191 9.16 -6.34 -8.18
C GLN A 191 9.76 -5.11 -8.83
N GLU A 192 10.49 -4.33 -8.04
CA GLU A 192 11.20 -3.12 -8.46
C GLU A 192 12.67 -3.29 -8.13
N PHE A 193 13.52 -3.33 -9.15
CA PHE A 193 14.97 -3.40 -9.01
C PHE A 193 15.55 -2.02 -9.29
N ARG A 194 16.33 -1.49 -8.34
CA ARG A 194 16.82 -0.11 -8.36
C ARG A 194 18.31 -0.03 -8.66
N PHE A 195 19.08 -0.92 -8.05
CA PHE A 195 20.53 -0.99 -8.22
C PHE A 195 20.96 -2.43 -8.53
N PRO A 196 22.01 -2.61 -9.34
CA PRO A 196 22.57 -3.93 -9.59
C PRO A 196 23.19 -4.49 -8.31
N ILE A 197 22.96 -5.78 -8.06
CA ILE A 197 23.60 -6.54 -6.99
C ILE A 197 24.88 -7.16 -7.54
N ARG A 198 25.96 -7.16 -6.78
CA ARG A 198 27.28 -7.62 -7.21
C ARG A 198 27.77 -8.81 -6.37
N PRO A 199 28.69 -9.63 -6.92
CA PRO A 199 29.46 -10.54 -6.10
C PRO A 199 30.12 -9.80 -4.92
N GLY A 200 29.97 -10.33 -3.71
CA GLY A 200 30.44 -9.74 -2.46
C GLY A 200 29.40 -8.92 -1.71
N ASP A 201 28.27 -8.57 -2.32
CA ASP A 201 27.21 -7.82 -1.63
C ASP A 201 26.57 -8.64 -0.51
N THR A 202 26.33 -7.98 0.62
CA THR A 202 25.49 -8.52 1.70
C THR A 202 24.17 -7.77 1.69
N ILE A 203 23.09 -8.46 1.35
CA ILE A 203 21.75 -7.89 1.23
C ILE A 203 20.95 -8.20 2.48
N GLU A 204 20.61 -7.16 3.24
CA GLU A 204 19.67 -7.25 4.36
C GLU A 204 18.24 -7.07 3.86
N ALA A 205 17.35 -7.95 4.31
CA ALA A 205 15.94 -7.91 3.93
C ALA A 205 15.07 -7.51 5.12
N PHE A 206 14.10 -6.64 4.84
CA PHE A 206 13.13 -6.14 5.80
C PHE A 206 11.72 -6.35 5.25
N ALA A 207 10.85 -7.02 6.00
CA ALA A 207 9.49 -7.30 5.56
C ALA A 207 8.46 -6.57 6.42
N GLN A 208 7.31 -6.29 5.82
CA GLN A 208 6.15 -5.73 6.50
C GLN A 208 4.84 -6.21 5.85
N VAL A 209 3.75 -6.14 6.62
CA VAL A 209 2.41 -6.10 6.05
C VAL A 209 2.16 -4.68 5.57
N LYS A 210 2.14 -4.47 4.25
CA LYS A 210 1.93 -3.15 3.65
C LYS A 210 0.49 -2.69 3.81
N GLU A 211 -0.46 -3.57 3.49
CA GLU A 211 -1.88 -3.26 3.52
C GLU A 211 -2.70 -4.56 3.62
N VAL A 212 -3.89 -4.44 4.21
CA VAL A 212 -4.92 -5.47 4.20
C VAL A 212 -6.19 -4.81 3.66
N TYR A 213 -6.78 -5.36 2.61
CA TYR A 213 -7.97 -4.79 1.99
C TYR A 213 -8.93 -5.87 1.48
N GLU A 214 -10.18 -5.48 1.31
CA GLU A 214 -11.24 -6.37 0.83
C GLU A 214 -11.60 -6.09 -0.63
N LYS A 215 -12.01 -7.13 -1.34
CA LYS A 215 -12.63 -7.00 -2.66
C LYS A 215 -13.70 -8.05 -2.84
N THR A 216 -14.85 -7.64 -3.37
CA THR A 216 -15.90 -8.56 -3.79
C THR A 216 -15.84 -8.73 -5.29
N GLY A 217 -15.70 -9.98 -5.74
CA GLY A 217 -15.71 -10.35 -7.16
C GLY A 217 -16.80 -11.37 -7.48
N ARG A 218 -16.77 -11.91 -8.70
CA ARG A 218 -17.67 -13.02 -9.12
C ARG A 218 -17.58 -14.24 -8.20
N SER A 219 -16.43 -14.45 -7.58
CA SER A 219 -16.16 -15.55 -6.65
C SER A 219 -16.47 -15.23 -5.19
N GLY A 220 -17.18 -14.12 -4.92
CA GLY A 220 -17.54 -13.68 -3.58
C GLY A 220 -16.52 -12.74 -2.94
N ARG A 221 -16.64 -12.58 -1.62
CA ARG A 221 -15.76 -11.76 -0.77
C ARG A 221 -14.36 -12.37 -0.72
N MET A 222 -13.35 -11.53 -0.89
CA MET A 222 -11.94 -11.88 -0.82
C MET A 222 -11.20 -10.84 0.02
N VAL A 223 -10.26 -11.29 0.84
CA VAL A 223 -9.38 -10.42 1.62
C VAL A 223 -7.97 -10.57 1.10
N PHE A 224 -7.31 -9.45 0.83
CA PHE A 224 -5.95 -9.40 0.34
C PHE A 224 -5.02 -8.89 1.43
N VAL A 225 -3.93 -9.62 1.66
CA VAL A 225 -2.82 -9.20 2.51
C VAL A 225 -1.63 -8.96 1.61
N VAL A 226 -1.15 -7.72 1.54
CA VAL A 226 0.01 -7.36 0.73
C VAL A 226 1.23 -7.34 1.63
N HIS A 227 2.17 -8.25 1.35
CA HIS A 227 3.48 -8.27 1.98
C HIS A 227 4.45 -7.46 1.14
N ARG A 228 5.26 -6.62 1.78
CA ARG A 228 6.34 -5.88 1.12
C ARG A 228 7.67 -6.25 1.75
N THR A 229 8.67 -6.54 0.92
CA THR A 229 10.05 -6.78 1.34
C THR A 229 10.97 -5.75 0.69
N ARG A 230 11.72 -5.03 1.50
CA ARG A 230 12.79 -4.10 1.09
C ARG A 230 14.13 -4.80 1.24
N TYR A 231 15.00 -4.64 0.24
CA TYR A 231 16.34 -5.24 0.21
C TYR A 231 17.38 -4.12 0.17
N MET A 232 18.31 -4.13 1.12
CA MET A 232 19.31 -3.09 1.31
C MET A 232 20.70 -3.69 1.32
N ASN A 233 21.66 -3.09 0.59
CA ASN A 233 23.05 -3.54 0.61
C ASN A 233 23.83 -2.98 1.82
N GLN A 234 25.09 -3.39 1.95
CA GLN A 234 26.03 -2.92 2.97
C GLN A 234 26.34 -1.40 2.91
N HIS A 235 26.01 -0.74 1.80
CA HIS A 235 26.20 0.70 1.61
C HIS A 235 24.97 1.51 2.03
N GLY A 236 23.90 0.86 2.48
CA GLY A 236 22.64 1.51 2.85
C GLY A 236 21.73 1.83 1.66
N GLU A 237 22.01 1.26 0.48
CA GLU A 237 21.23 1.48 -0.74
C GLU A 237 20.13 0.42 -0.85
N ASP A 238 18.89 0.87 -1.10
CA ASP A 238 17.78 -0.03 -1.41
C ASP A 238 17.95 -0.60 -2.82
N VAL A 239 18.49 -1.82 -2.94
CA VAL A 239 18.74 -2.47 -4.22
C VAL A 239 17.45 -2.96 -4.89
N ALA A 240 16.44 -3.35 -4.09
CA ALA A 240 15.17 -3.83 -4.61
C ALA A 240 14.02 -3.70 -3.59
N VAL A 241 12.80 -3.70 -4.11
CA VAL A 241 11.56 -3.86 -3.34
C VAL A 241 10.68 -4.88 -4.03
N THR A 242 10.14 -5.83 -3.26
CA THR A 242 9.14 -6.77 -3.75
C THR A 242 7.84 -6.63 -2.97
N GLU A 243 6.73 -6.76 -3.67
CA GLU A 243 5.39 -6.82 -3.08
C GLU A 243 4.73 -8.12 -3.53
N ARG A 244 4.12 -8.84 -2.60
CA ARG A 244 3.38 -10.06 -2.86
C ARG A 244 1.99 -9.94 -2.24
N SER A 245 0.98 -10.14 -3.07
CA SER A 245 -0.41 -10.14 -2.60
C SER A 245 -0.86 -11.57 -2.34
N MET A 246 -1.33 -11.83 -1.12
CA MET A 246 -1.94 -13.08 -0.70
C MET A 246 -3.44 -12.88 -0.60
N VAL A 247 -4.23 -13.71 -1.27
CA VAL A 247 -5.69 -13.67 -1.20
C VAL A 247 -6.21 -14.77 -0.28
N HIS A 248 -7.01 -14.37 0.70
CA HIS A 248 -7.80 -15.21 1.57
C HIS A 248 -9.23 -15.26 1.02
N ARG A 249 -9.75 -16.47 0.82
CA ARG A 249 -11.12 -16.67 0.36
C ARG A 249 -11.80 -17.84 1.05
N ALA A 250 -13.11 -17.76 1.19
CA ALA A 250 -13.94 -18.90 1.56
C ALA A 250 -14.22 -19.73 0.31
N VAL A 251 -13.76 -20.98 0.29
CA VAL A 251 -14.14 -21.96 -0.73
C VAL A 251 -15.15 -22.90 -0.09
N ASN A 252 -16.37 -22.91 -0.60
CA ASN A 252 -17.32 -23.96 -0.24
C ASN A 252 -16.78 -25.27 -0.83
N ALA A 253 -16.60 -26.29 0.01
CA ALA A 253 -16.41 -27.65 -0.50
C ALA A 253 -17.68 -27.99 -1.27
N GLY A 254 -17.63 -27.96 -2.60
CA GLY A 254 -18.73 -28.43 -3.43
C GLY A 254 -18.97 -29.90 -3.08
N GLY A 255 -20.17 -30.22 -2.61
CA GLY A 255 -20.68 -31.58 -2.63
C GLY A 255 -20.56 -32.09 -4.06
N GLY A 256 -19.74 -33.13 -4.24
CA GLY A 256 -19.76 -33.91 -5.46
C GLY A 256 -21.07 -34.68 -5.52
N GLU A 257 -21.86 -34.38 -6.54
CA GLU A 257 -22.75 -35.35 -7.20
C GLU A 257 -22.19 -35.62 -8.60
#